data_AF-A0ABD6I4Q4-F1
#
_entry.id   AF-A0ABD6I4Q4-F1
#
_cell.length_a   1.000
_cell.length_b   1.000
_cell.length_c   1.000
_cell.angle_alpha   90.00
_cell.angle_beta   90.00
_cell.angle_gamma   90.00
#
_symmetry.space_group_name_H-M   'P 1'
#
loop_
_entity.id
_entity.type
_entity.pdbx_description
1 polymer ?
#
loop_
_entity_poly.entity_id
_entity_poly.type
_entity_poly.pdbx_seq_one_letter_code
_entity_poly.pdbx_strand_id
1 'polypeptide(L)'
;MTDITELAQREKFEAWAEHACAAPWGYPKKRRTTEGYSEQIYTCMWTAWKAASAELVEALERAQQRIGELENYAEAEATGADKAAEDSVYWMKRCKELESRTVKLPDLRQIVSGGRYVWSDGVFNYSQDVKAALTAAGIKWEGE
;
A
#
# COMPACT_ATOMS: atom_id res chain seq x y z
N MET A 1 -14.26 13.56 -17.00
CA MET A 1 -14.19 14.57 -18.07
C MET A 1 -15.04 15.74 -17.65
N THR A 2 -14.42 16.87 -17.28
CA THR A 2 -15.14 18.10 -16.93
C THR A 2 -15.53 18.78 -18.23
N ASP A 3 -16.63 18.37 -18.84
CA ASP A 3 -17.16 18.99 -20.05
C ASP A 3 -17.75 20.35 -19.72
N ILE A 4 -16.89 21.36 -19.68
CA ILE A 4 -17.33 22.75 -19.60
C ILE A 4 -17.92 23.09 -20.97
N THR A 5 -19.20 23.43 -20.98
CA THR A 5 -19.88 23.87 -22.21
C THR A 5 -19.16 25.08 -22.80
N GLU A 6 -19.14 25.20 -24.13
CA GLU A 6 -18.50 26.35 -24.81
C GLU A 6 -19.04 27.69 -24.28
N LEU A 7 -20.33 27.74 -23.91
CA LEU A 7 -20.94 28.89 -23.27
C LEU A 7 -20.27 29.24 -21.93
N ALA A 8 -20.04 28.25 -21.06
CA ALA A 8 -19.39 28.47 -19.78
C ALA A 8 -17.90 28.85 -19.93
N GLN A 9 -17.19 28.29 -20.92
CA GLN A 9 -15.83 28.74 -21.26
C GLN A 9 -15.83 30.18 -21.74
N ARG A 10 -16.82 30.55 -22.55
CA ARG A 10 -16.97 31.90 -23.09
C ARG A 10 -17.31 32.92 -22.01
N GLU A 11 -18.14 32.57 -21.04
CA GLU A 11 -18.42 33.44 -19.89
C GLU A 11 -17.18 33.67 -19.03
N LYS A 12 -16.33 32.66 -18.83
CA LYS A 12 -15.03 32.82 -18.13
C LYS A 12 -14.08 33.72 -18.91
N PHE A 13 -13.98 33.54 -20.21
CA PHE A 13 -13.19 34.41 -21.08
C PHE A 13 -13.67 35.87 -20.99
N GLU A 14 -14.97 36.09 -21.02
CA GLU A 14 -15.55 37.44 -20.93
C GLU A 14 -15.29 38.08 -19.57
N ALA A 15 -15.47 37.35 -18.48
CA ALA A 15 -15.14 37.84 -17.14
C ALA A 15 -13.64 38.20 -17.02
N TRP A 16 -12.76 37.37 -17.60
CA TRP A 16 -11.34 37.69 -17.69
C TRP A 16 -11.08 38.94 -18.52
N ALA A 17 -11.70 39.07 -19.70
CA ALA A 17 -11.50 40.22 -20.59
C ALA A 17 -12.03 41.53 -19.98
N GLU A 18 -13.14 41.49 -19.25
CA GLU A 18 -13.67 42.64 -18.51
C GLU A 18 -12.67 43.14 -17.45
N HIS A 19 -12.04 42.22 -16.73
CA HIS A 19 -11.05 42.53 -15.69
C HIS A 19 -9.69 42.93 -16.27
N ALA A 20 -9.18 42.20 -17.26
CA ALA A 20 -7.81 42.33 -17.78
C ALA A 20 -7.67 43.37 -18.89
N CYS A 21 -8.71 43.59 -19.70
CA CYS A 21 -8.68 44.47 -20.87
C CYS A 21 -9.48 45.77 -20.70
N ALA A 22 -9.93 46.09 -19.47
CA ALA A 22 -10.74 47.26 -19.16
C ALA A 22 -11.93 47.41 -20.13
N ALA A 23 -12.67 46.31 -20.33
CA ALA A 23 -13.84 46.23 -21.21
C ALA A 23 -15.15 46.20 -20.38
N PRO A 24 -15.48 47.24 -19.59
CA PRO A 24 -16.56 47.17 -18.61
C PRO A 24 -17.95 47.04 -19.26
N TRP A 25 -18.93 46.64 -18.45
CA TRP A 25 -20.36 46.61 -18.80
C TRP A 25 -20.78 45.54 -19.83
N GLY A 26 -20.17 44.35 -19.82
CA GLY A 26 -20.54 43.31 -20.77
C GLY A 26 -20.13 43.63 -22.19
N TYR A 27 -19.08 44.43 -22.39
CA TYR A 27 -18.67 44.91 -23.70
C TYR A 27 -18.43 43.75 -24.71
N PRO A 28 -17.68 42.70 -24.35
CA PRO A 28 -17.53 41.54 -25.23
C PRO A 28 -18.86 40.78 -25.41
N LYS A 29 -19.65 40.61 -24.32
CA LYS A 29 -20.91 39.85 -24.32
C LYS A 29 -21.96 40.43 -25.29
N LYS A 30 -22.04 41.76 -25.41
CA LYS A 30 -22.94 42.47 -26.35
C LYS A 30 -22.52 42.33 -27.82
N ARG A 31 -21.30 41.85 -28.07
CA ARG A 31 -20.68 41.74 -29.39
C ARG A 31 -20.45 40.30 -29.83
N ARG A 32 -21.08 39.34 -29.15
CA ARG A 32 -21.03 37.93 -29.53
C ARG A 32 -21.58 37.74 -30.94
N THR A 33 -20.87 36.95 -31.74
CA THR A 33 -21.34 36.37 -32.99
C THR A 33 -21.36 34.84 -32.86
N THR A 34 -21.85 34.15 -33.90
CA THR A 34 -21.87 32.68 -33.98
C THR A 34 -20.47 32.09 -33.85
N GLU A 35 -19.46 32.71 -34.47
CA GLU A 35 -18.09 32.17 -34.54
C GLU A 35 -17.12 32.84 -33.54
N GLY A 36 -17.50 33.95 -32.92
CA GLY A 36 -16.60 34.72 -32.07
C GLY A 36 -17.20 36.07 -31.66
N TYR A 37 -16.56 37.16 -32.01
CA TYR A 37 -17.01 38.51 -31.67
C TYR A 37 -17.05 39.41 -32.91
N SER A 38 -17.85 40.48 -32.87
CA SER A 38 -17.96 41.43 -33.98
C SER A 38 -16.66 42.23 -34.21
N GLU A 39 -15.81 42.31 -33.19
CA GLU A 39 -14.48 42.91 -33.29
C GLU A 39 -13.40 41.84 -33.39
N GLN A 40 -12.51 42.00 -34.36
CA GLN A 40 -11.44 41.04 -34.66
C GLN A 40 -10.54 40.77 -33.46
N ILE A 41 -10.22 41.80 -32.65
CA ILE A 41 -9.35 41.67 -31.47
C ILE A 41 -9.92 40.62 -30.49
N TYR A 42 -11.21 40.71 -30.16
CA TYR A 42 -11.85 39.76 -29.24
C TYR A 42 -12.01 38.37 -29.85
N THR A 43 -12.23 38.27 -31.16
CA THR A 43 -12.22 36.97 -31.86
C THR A 43 -10.85 36.30 -31.76
N CYS A 44 -9.76 37.02 -32.02
CA CYS A 44 -8.40 36.49 -31.87
C CYS A 44 -8.10 36.08 -30.43
N MET A 45 -8.44 36.93 -29.45
CA MET A 45 -8.26 36.62 -28.02
C MET A 45 -9.07 35.38 -27.60
N TRP A 46 -10.31 35.25 -28.06
CA TRP A 46 -11.15 34.09 -27.79
C TRP A 46 -10.57 32.81 -28.40
N THR A 47 -10.07 32.86 -29.63
CA THR A 47 -9.42 31.70 -30.26
C THR A 47 -8.15 31.26 -29.52
N ALA A 48 -7.33 32.22 -29.08
CA ALA A 48 -6.13 31.93 -28.29
C ALA A 48 -6.50 31.34 -26.92
N TRP A 49 -7.52 31.91 -26.26
CA TRP A 49 -8.03 31.41 -24.98
C TRP A 49 -8.52 29.97 -25.09
N LYS A 50 -9.29 29.64 -26.14
CA LYS A 50 -9.76 28.27 -26.39
C LYS A 50 -8.61 27.29 -26.56
N ALA A 51 -7.61 27.65 -27.38
CA ALA A 51 -6.44 26.80 -27.60
C ALA A 51 -5.67 26.55 -26.30
N ALA A 52 -5.35 27.59 -25.53
CA ALA A 52 -4.66 27.46 -24.25
C ALA A 52 -5.49 26.66 -23.23
N SER A 53 -6.81 26.88 -23.18
CA SER A 53 -7.70 26.13 -22.30
C SER A 53 -7.75 24.65 -22.66
N ALA A 54 -7.73 24.30 -23.95
CA ALA A 54 -7.69 22.91 -24.40
C ALA A 54 -6.40 22.21 -23.95
N GLU A 55 -5.24 22.84 -24.14
CA GLU A 55 -3.95 22.29 -23.67
C GLU A 55 -3.93 22.09 -22.14
N LEU A 56 -4.47 23.04 -21.37
CA LEU A 56 -4.55 22.92 -19.91
C LEU A 56 -5.51 21.80 -19.47
N VAL A 57 -6.64 21.62 -20.17
CA VAL A 57 -7.57 20.51 -19.90
C VAL A 57 -6.89 19.17 -20.20
N GLU A 58 -6.21 19.03 -21.34
CA GLU A 58 -5.46 17.81 -21.65
C GLU A 58 -4.37 17.51 -20.60
N ALA A 59 -3.61 18.53 -20.19
CA ALA A 59 -2.59 18.38 -19.17
C ALA A 59 -3.19 17.96 -17.82
N LEU A 60 -4.35 18.54 -17.46
CA LEU A 60 -5.08 18.18 -16.24
C LEU A 60 -5.59 16.74 -16.29
N GLU A 61 -6.16 16.31 -17.41
CA GLU A 61 -6.64 14.94 -17.59
C GLU A 61 -5.50 13.93 -17.49
N ARG A 62 -4.35 14.21 -18.11
CA ARG A 62 -3.14 13.38 -17.96
C ARG A 62 -2.65 13.33 -16.51
N ALA A 63 -2.68 14.46 -15.80
CA ALA A 63 -2.29 14.50 -14.40
C ALA A 63 -3.26 13.70 -13.51
N GLN A 64 -4.57 13.82 -13.74
CA GLN A 64 -5.59 13.05 -13.03
C GLN A 64 -5.46 11.54 -13.29
N GLN A 65 -5.22 11.15 -14.54
CA GLN A 65 -4.95 9.76 -14.88
C GLN A 65 -3.71 9.24 -14.14
N ARG A 66 -2.63 10.03 -14.12
CA ARG A 66 -1.39 9.65 -13.41
C ARG A 66 -1.59 9.52 -11.91
N ILE A 67 -2.40 10.39 -11.30
CA ILE A 67 -2.76 10.28 -9.88
C ILE A 67 -3.50 8.97 -9.63
N GLY A 68 -4.51 8.64 -10.43
CA GLY A 68 -5.23 7.37 -10.30
C GLY A 68 -4.34 6.13 -10.46
N GLU A 69 -3.36 6.16 -11.37
CA GLU A 69 -2.36 5.10 -11.50
C GLU A 69 -1.51 4.93 -10.22
N LEU A 70 -1.07 6.04 -9.63
CA LEU A 70 -0.26 6.03 -8.41
C LEU A 70 -1.07 5.58 -7.19
N GLU A 71 -2.34 5.99 -7.09
CA GLU A 71 -3.24 5.54 -6.02
C GLU A 71 -3.43 4.01 -6.09
N ASN A 72 -3.68 3.46 -7.28
CA ASN A 72 -3.80 2.01 -7.48
C ASN A 72 -2.50 1.26 -7.09
N TYR A 73 -1.34 1.82 -7.43
CA TYR A 73 -0.05 1.23 -7.06
C TYR A 73 0.14 1.23 -5.54
N ALA A 74 -0.15 2.35 -4.87
CA ALA A 74 -0.05 2.47 -3.43
C ALA A 74 -0.99 1.51 -2.69
N GLU A 75 -2.22 1.32 -3.20
CA GLU A 75 -3.17 0.35 -2.63
C GLU A 75 -2.69 -1.10 -2.79
N ALA A 76 -2.11 -1.44 -3.94
CA ALA A 76 -1.52 -2.76 -4.17
C ALA A 76 -0.33 -3.03 -3.24
N GLU A 77 0.54 -2.03 -3.02
CA GLU A 77 1.66 -2.11 -2.10
C GLU A 77 1.20 -2.28 -0.65
N ALA A 78 0.21 -1.49 -0.21
CA ALA A 78 -0.37 -1.60 1.12
C ALA A 78 -0.98 -2.99 1.36
N THR A 79 -1.75 -3.49 0.40
CA THR A 79 -2.34 -4.85 0.47
C THR A 79 -1.25 -5.93 0.54
N GLY A 80 -0.13 -5.74 -0.16
CA GLY A 80 1.02 -6.65 -0.09
C GLY A 80 1.70 -6.64 1.28
N ALA A 81 1.87 -5.45 1.86
CA ALA A 81 2.46 -5.28 3.19
C ALA A 81 1.60 -5.94 4.29
N ASP A 82 0.28 -5.78 4.22
CA ASP A 82 -0.65 -6.40 5.18
C ASP A 82 -0.55 -7.93 5.16
N LYS A 83 -0.55 -8.54 3.97
CA LYS A 83 -0.37 -10.00 3.82
C LYS A 83 0.97 -10.48 4.36
N ALA A 84 2.05 -9.75 4.08
CA ALA A 84 3.37 -10.08 4.59
C ALA A 84 3.44 -9.98 6.13
N ALA A 85 2.74 -9.01 6.71
CA ALA A 85 2.63 -8.87 8.16
C ALA A 85 1.84 -10.03 8.78
N GLU A 86 0.71 -10.43 8.19
CA GLU A 86 -0.08 -11.58 8.62
C GLU A 86 0.74 -12.89 8.59
N ASP A 87 1.44 -13.14 7.49
CA ASP A 87 2.33 -14.29 7.33
C ASP A 87 3.45 -14.29 8.37
N SER A 88 4.05 -13.12 8.64
CA SER A 88 5.10 -12.98 9.64
C SER A 88 4.58 -13.32 11.05
N VAL A 89 3.38 -12.85 11.39
CA VAL A 89 2.73 -13.17 12.67
C VAL A 89 2.41 -14.67 12.75
N TYR A 90 1.95 -15.28 11.66
CA TYR A 90 1.71 -16.72 11.59
C TYR A 90 2.99 -17.53 11.85
N TRP A 91 4.07 -17.23 11.12
CA TRP A 91 5.34 -17.94 11.26
C TRP A 91 5.95 -17.74 12.64
N MET A 92 5.87 -16.53 13.21
CA MET A 92 6.34 -16.26 14.57
C MET A 92 5.58 -17.11 15.61
N LYS A 93 4.26 -17.23 15.49
CA LYS A 93 3.45 -18.11 16.36
C LYS A 93 3.86 -19.57 16.18
N ARG A 94 4.06 -20.02 14.94
CA ARG A 94 4.47 -21.39 14.62
C ARG A 94 5.86 -21.72 15.17
N CYS A 95 6.82 -20.81 15.03
CA CYS A 95 8.15 -20.95 15.63
C CYS A 95 8.05 -21.06 17.15
N LYS A 96 7.29 -20.17 17.80
CA LYS A 96 7.08 -20.23 19.25
C LYS A 96 6.44 -21.55 19.71
N GLU A 97 5.46 -22.06 18.97
CA GLU A 97 4.88 -23.38 19.24
C GLU A 97 5.94 -24.48 19.14
N LEU A 98 6.72 -24.51 18.06
CA LEU A 98 7.76 -25.51 17.85
C LEU A 98 8.87 -25.43 18.90
N GLU A 99 9.30 -24.22 19.26
CA GLU A 99 10.28 -23.96 20.32
C GLU A 99 9.77 -24.35 21.72
N SER A 100 8.45 -24.47 21.92
CA SER A 100 7.87 -24.93 23.19
C SER A 100 7.81 -26.45 23.33
N ARG A 101 8.03 -27.20 22.24
CA ARG A 101 7.94 -28.65 22.25
C ARG A 101 9.12 -29.25 23.00
N THR A 102 8.81 -30.25 23.83
CA THR A 102 9.78 -31.05 24.57
C THR A 102 9.68 -32.52 24.15
N VAL A 103 10.79 -33.23 24.17
CA VAL A 103 10.83 -34.68 23.96
C VAL A 103 10.71 -35.41 25.30
N LYS A 104 9.85 -36.42 25.35
CA LYS A 104 9.75 -37.32 26.50
C LYS A 104 10.77 -38.44 26.38
N LEU A 105 11.66 -38.53 27.36
CA LEU A 105 12.65 -39.60 27.44
C LEU A 105 12.04 -40.86 28.07
N PRO A 106 12.38 -42.07 27.58
CA PRO A 106 11.92 -43.31 28.19
C PRO A 106 12.49 -43.47 29.60
N ASP A 107 11.74 -44.12 30.49
CA ASP A 107 12.24 -44.50 31.81
C ASP A 107 13.20 -45.69 31.67
N LEU A 108 14.45 -45.50 32.10
CA LEU A 108 15.53 -46.48 31.94
C LEU A 108 15.78 -47.30 33.21
N ARG A 109 14.91 -47.20 34.22
CA ARG A 109 15.03 -47.98 35.47
C ARG A 109 15.03 -49.49 35.16
N GLN A 110 16.07 -50.17 35.64
CA GLN A 110 16.18 -51.62 35.52
C GLN A 110 15.21 -52.29 36.52
N ILE A 111 14.18 -52.98 36.01
CA ILE A 111 13.31 -53.82 36.86
C ILE A 111 14.09 -55.11 37.16
N VAL A 112 14.87 -55.10 38.23
CA VAL A 112 15.31 -56.35 38.86
C VAL A 112 14.39 -56.57 40.06
N SER A 113 13.67 -57.69 40.02
CA SER A 113 12.74 -58.16 41.05
C SER A 113 13.16 -57.77 42.48
N GLY A 114 12.27 -57.08 43.19
CA GLY A 114 12.42 -56.80 44.63
C GLY A 114 12.64 -55.34 45.01
N GLY A 115 11.66 -54.47 44.74
CA GLY A 115 11.36 -53.25 45.51
C GLY A 115 12.42 -52.13 45.60
N ARG A 116 13.65 -52.34 45.13
CA ARG A 116 14.74 -51.35 45.15
C ARG A 116 15.09 -50.96 43.72
N TYR A 117 14.65 -49.76 43.34
CA TYR A 117 15.08 -49.09 42.12
C TYR A 117 16.57 -48.75 42.22
N VAL A 118 17.41 -49.41 41.43
CA VAL A 118 18.85 -49.10 41.34
C VAL A 118 19.18 -48.90 39.87
N TRP A 119 19.70 -47.73 39.53
CA TRP A 119 20.30 -47.49 38.23
C TRP A 119 21.65 -48.21 38.20
N SER A 120 21.96 -48.97 37.15
CA SER A 120 23.35 -49.34 36.93
C SER A 120 24.12 -48.09 36.48
N ASP A 121 25.38 -47.94 36.92
CA ASP A 121 26.21 -46.76 36.60
C ASP A 121 26.29 -46.50 35.08
N GLY A 122 26.32 -47.57 34.27
CA GLY A 122 26.31 -47.47 32.81
C GLY A 122 25.01 -46.89 32.23
N VAL A 123 23.85 -47.29 32.76
CA VAL A 123 22.53 -46.78 32.32
C VAL A 123 22.34 -45.33 32.75
N PHE A 124 22.84 -44.97 33.94
CA PHE A 124 22.82 -43.58 34.40
C PHE A 124 23.66 -42.68 33.50
N ASN A 125 24.92 -43.04 33.23
CA ASN A 125 25.81 -42.25 32.36
C ASN A 125 25.23 -42.10 30.95
N TYR A 126 24.71 -43.18 30.36
CA TYR A 126 24.05 -43.12 29.04
C TYR A 126 22.86 -42.14 29.02
N SER A 127 22.05 -42.09 30.08
CA SER A 127 20.94 -41.14 30.17
C SER A 127 21.39 -39.68 30.23
N GLN A 128 22.53 -39.40 30.86
CA GLN A 128 23.11 -38.06 30.91
C GLN A 128 23.71 -37.67 29.56
N ASP A 129 24.38 -38.60 28.88
CA ASP A 129 24.93 -38.36 27.53
C ASP A 129 23.82 -38.04 26.52
N VAL A 130 22.69 -38.74 26.58
CA VAL A 130 21.52 -38.45 25.74
C VAL A 130 20.96 -37.06 26.01
N LYS A 131 20.83 -36.65 27.28
CA LYS A 131 20.38 -35.29 27.63
C LYS A 131 21.38 -34.24 27.15
N ALA A 132 22.67 -34.46 27.35
CA ALA A 132 23.73 -33.57 26.88
C ALA A 132 23.71 -33.43 25.36
N ALA A 133 23.52 -34.53 24.62
CA ALA A 133 23.41 -34.52 23.16
C ALA A 133 22.16 -33.76 22.69
N LEU A 134 21.01 -33.92 23.36
CA LEU A 134 19.78 -33.19 23.03
C LEU A 134 19.93 -31.69 23.28
N THR A 135 20.46 -31.29 24.45
CA THR A 135 20.72 -29.88 24.77
C THR A 135 21.75 -29.28 23.81
N ALA A 136 22.82 -30.02 23.45
CA ALA A 136 23.78 -29.57 22.44
C ALA A 136 23.16 -29.39 21.04
N ALA A 137 22.13 -30.17 20.72
CA ALA A 137 21.34 -30.03 19.49
C ALA A 137 20.23 -28.97 19.60
N GLY A 138 20.07 -28.30 20.74
CA GLY A 138 19.01 -27.31 20.99
C GLY A 138 17.60 -27.92 21.15
N ILE A 139 17.51 -29.21 21.42
CA ILE A 139 16.24 -29.94 21.60
C ILE A 139 15.91 -30.00 23.08
N LYS A 140 14.73 -29.46 23.45
CA LYS A 140 14.25 -29.50 24.83
C LYS A 140 13.72 -30.88 25.20
N TRP A 141 13.85 -31.26 26.47
CA TRP A 141 13.31 -32.50 27.02
C TRP A 141 12.47 -32.24 28.28
N GLU A 142 11.55 -33.15 28.61
CA GLU A 142 10.67 -32.98 29.77
C GLU A 142 11.45 -32.94 31.10
N GLY A 143 11.44 -31.80 31.79
CA GLY A 143 12.13 -31.62 33.08
C GLY A 143 13.51 -30.97 33.00
N GLU A 144 13.87 -30.44 31.83
CA GLU A 144 14.91 -29.41 31.66
C GLU A 144 14.57 -28.10 32.41
#